data_AF-A0A832TTX7-F1
#
_entry.id   AF-A0A832TTX7-F1
#
_cell.length_a   1.000
_cell.length_b   1.000
_cell.length_c   1.000
_cell.angle_alpha   90.00
_cell.angle_beta   90.00
_cell.angle_gamma   90.00
#
_symmetry.space_group_name_H-M   'P 1'
#
loop_
_entity.id
_entity.type
_entity.pdbx_description
1 polymer ?
#
loop_
_entity_poly.entity_id
_entity_poly.type
_entity_poly.pdbx_seq_one_letter_code
_entity_poly.pdbx_strand_id
1 'polypeptide(L)'
;QAINRQIEDQKRQILLNFAGVTYISSGGLRVLLATAKKLKNPGDKFGLCCLAPEVLKILKLAGFTSIFAIYPSEGEALAGW
;
A
#
# COMPACT_ATOMS: atom_id res chain seq x y z
N GLN A 1 0.54 -0.81 13.81
CA GLN A 1 -0.05 -1.86 14.68
C GLN A 1 -1.22 -2.53 13.95
N ALA A 2 -2.24 -1.80 13.48
CA ALA A 2 -3.42 -2.37 12.81
C ALA A 2 -3.13 -3.29 11.59
N ILE A 3 -2.21 -2.90 10.69
CA ILE A 3 -1.87 -3.70 9.50
C ILE A 3 -1.30 -5.07 9.87
N ASN A 4 -0.35 -5.12 10.81
CA ASN A 4 0.28 -6.37 11.22
C ASN A 4 -0.74 -7.36 11.78
N ARG A 5 -1.70 -6.87 12.57
CA ARG A 5 -2.78 -7.70 13.12
C ARG A 5 -3.63 -8.36 12.02
N GLN A 6 -3.97 -7.63 10.96
CA GLN A 6 -4.73 -8.24 9.85
C GLN A 6 -3.93 -9.35 9.16
N ILE A 7 -2.62 -9.18 9.01
CA ILE A 7 -1.75 -10.21 8.41
C ILE A 7 -1.67 -11.44 9.31
N GLU A 8 -1.57 -11.24 10.63
CA GLU A 8 -1.56 -12.31 11.63
C GLU A 8 -2.88 -13.09 11.63
N ASP A 9 -4.01 -12.38 11.48
CA ASP A 9 -5.36 -12.93 11.32
C ASP A 9 -5.62 -13.58 9.93
N GLN A 10 -4.55 -13.90 9.18
CA GLN A 10 -4.60 -14.51 7.83
C GLN A 10 -5.33 -13.69 6.75
N LYS A 11 -5.59 -12.40 6.98
CA LYS A 11 -6.10 -11.49 5.94
C LYS A 11 -4.93 -10.94 5.15
N ARG A 12 -4.53 -11.70 4.13
CA ARG A 12 -3.30 -11.45 3.34
C ARG A 12 -3.52 -10.70 2.03
N GLN A 13 -4.73 -10.21 1.83
CA GLN A 13 -5.07 -9.26 0.77
C GLN A 13 -5.38 -7.92 1.45
N ILE A 14 -4.44 -6.97 1.39
CA ILE A 14 -4.54 -5.66 2.06
C ILE A 14 -4.46 -4.50 1.06
N LEU A 15 -5.55 -3.77 0.92
CA LEU A 15 -5.64 -2.53 0.16
C LEU A 15 -5.63 -1.36 1.13
N LEU A 16 -4.72 -0.41 0.94
CA LEU A 16 -4.66 0.80 1.76
C LEU A 16 -5.24 1.98 0.97
N ASN A 17 -6.32 2.55 1.48
CA ASN A 17 -6.92 3.76 0.94
C ASN A 17 -6.23 5.00 1.54
N PHE A 18 -5.64 5.83 0.68
CA PHE A 18 -4.92 7.05 1.02
C PHE A 18 -5.78 8.32 0.86
N ALA A 19 -7.09 8.19 0.64
CA ALA A 19 -8.00 9.32 0.60
C ALA A 19 -7.94 10.09 1.93
N GLY A 20 -7.33 11.29 1.90
CA GLY A 20 -7.08 12.12 3.09
C GLY A 20 -5.62 12.13 3.58
N VAL A 21 -4.75 11.30 3.02
CA VAL A 21 -3.30 11.33 3.31
C VAL A 21 -2.62 12.29 2.34
N THR A 22 -2.19 13.44 2.85
CA THR A 22 -1.52 14.48 2.05
C THR A 22 0.01 14.41 2.12
N TYR A 23 0.56 13.65 3.07
CA TYR A 23 2.00 13.51 3.27
C TYR A 23 2.36 12.12 3.82
N ILE A 24 3.54 11.63 3.44
CA ILE A 24 4.12 10.40 3.98
C ILE A 24 5.58 10.63 4.39
N SER A 25 5.91 10.27 5.63
CA SER A 25 7.29 10.35 6.14
C SER A 25 8.09 9.09 5.79
N SER A 26 9.41 9.13 6.02
CA SER A 26 10.28 7.96 5.91
C SER A 26 9.83 6.79 6.78
N GLY A 27 9.22 7.07 7.95
CA GLY A 27 8.61 6.05 8.81
C GLY A 27 7.43 5.34 8.12
N GLY A 28 6.54 6.11 7.48
CA GLY A 28 5.43 5.56 6.69
C GLY A 28 5.92 4.67 5.54
N LEU A 29 6.93 5.14 4.79
CA LEU A 29 7.55 4.37 3.71
C LEU A 29 8.14 3.04 4.20
N ARG A 30 8.85 3.04 5.34
CA ARG A 30 9.38 1.80 5.94
C ARG A 30 8.27 0.82 6.33
N VAL A 31 7.15 1.33 6.84
CA VAL A 31 5.99 0.49 7.19
C VAL A 31 5.37 -0.14 5.93
N LEU A 32 5.19 0.62 4.85
CA LEU A 32 4.69 0.09 3.57
C LEU A 32 5.62 -1.00 3.03
N LEU A 33 6.93 -0.75 3.03
CA LEU A 33 7.91 -1.73 2.54
C LEU A 33 7.95 -3.00 3.41
N ALA A 34 7.91 -2.87 4.73
CA ALA A 34 7.85 -4.00 5.63
C ALA A 34 6.56 -4.82 5.42
N THR A 35 5.44 -4.16 5.12
CA THR A 35 4.16 -4.80 4.84
C THR A 35 4.21 -5.59 3.53
N ALA A 36 4.70 -5.00 2.44
CA ALA A 36 4.89 -5.72 1.18
C ALA A 36 5.84 -6.92 1.32
N LYS A 37 6.92 -6.79 2.10
CA LYS A 37 7.83 -7.92 2.39
C LYS A 37 7.14 -9.05 3.14
N LYS A 38 6.16 -8.75 3.99
CA LYS A 38 5.36 -9.76 4.70
C LYS A 38 4.32 -10.40 3.79
N LEU A 39 3.77 -9.66 2.81
CA LEU A 39 2.75 -10.08 1.85
C LEU A 39 3.34 -10.44 0.48
N LYS A 40 4.37 -11.30 0.48
CA LYS A 40 5.11 -11.69 -0.73
C LYS A 40 4.85 -13.13 -1.19
N ASN A 41 4.03 -13.88 -0.46
CA ASN A 41 3.78 -15.27 -0.79
C ASN A 41 2.79 -15.36 -1.96
N PRO A 42 2.81 -16.44 -2.74
CA PRO A 42 1.80 -16.68 -3.77
C PRO A 42 0.38 -16.57 -3.19
N GLY A 43 -0.47 -15.76 -3.82
CA GLY A 43 -1.85 -15.50 -3.37
C GLY A 43 -2.02 -14.28 -2.44
N ASP A 44 -0.93 -13.73 -1.91
CA ASP A 44 -0.98 -12.46 -1.18
C ASP A 44 -1.21 -11.30 -2.16
N LYS A 45 -1.97 -10.28 -1.72
CA LYS A 45 -2.15 -9.03 -2.47
C LYS A 45 -1.88 -7.84 -1.57
N PHE A 46 -1.09 -6.89 -2.06
CA PHE A 46 -0.86 -5.63 -1.37
C PHE A 46 -0.91 -4.47 -2.37
N GLY A 47 -1.79 -3.51 -2.09
CA GLY A 47 -1.99 -2.37 -2.97
C GLY A 47 -2.31 -1.09 -2.22
N LEU A 48 -2.15 0.04 -2.91
CA LEU A 48 -2.45 1.38 -2.42
C LEU A 48 -3.44 2.04 -3.39
N CYS A 49 -4.42 2.79 -2.90
CA CYS A 49 -5.34 3.56 -3.75
C CYS A 49 -5.54 4.99 -3.25
N CYS A 50 -6.06 5.87 -4.12
CA CYS A 50 -6.43 7.24 -3.78
C CYS A 50 -5.25 8.10 -3.25
N LEU A 51 -4.05 7.91 -3.80
CA LEU A 51 -2.88 8.69 -3.39
C LEU A 51 -3.00 10.14 -3.88
N ALA A 52 -2.76 11.09 -2.97
CA ALA A 52 -2.56 12.48 -3.35
C ALA A 52 -1.32 12.62 -4.26
N PRO A 53 -1.29 13.59 -5.20
CA PRO A 53 -0.16 13.80 -6.11
C PRO A 53 1.20 13.93 -5.40
N GLU A 54 1.24 14.63 -4.25
CA GLU A 54 2.47 14.79 -3.46
C GLU A 54 2.96 13.47 -2.86
N VAL A 55 2.06 12.63 -2.34
CA VAL A 55 2.40 11.29 -1.82
C VAL A 55 2.93 10.40 -2.94
N LEU A 56 2.27 10.43 -4.11
CA LEU A 56 2.73 9.68 -5.28
C LEU A 56 4.11 10.15 -5.75
N LYS A 57 4.37 11.47 -5.75
CA LYS A 57 5.68 12.04 -6.09
C LYS A 57 6.77 11.56 -5.13
N ILE A 58 6.51 11.55 -3.82
CA ILE A 58 7.45 11.02 -2.82
C ILE A 58 7.74 9.54 -3.07
N LEU A 59 6.73 8.73 -3.35
CA LEU A 59 6.91 7.30 -3.66
C LEU A 59 7.72 7.10 -4.94
N LYS A 60 7.50 7.90 -5.99
CA LYS A 60 8.27 7.87 -7.23
C LYS A 60 9.73 8.21 -6.99
N LEU A 61 10.01 9.29 -6.25
CA LEU A 61 11.36 9.71 -5.90
C LEU A 61 12.09 8.65 -5.04
N ALA A 62 11.36 7.95 -4.18
CA ALA A 62 11.89 6.83 -3.40
C ALA A 62 12.08 5.54 -4.21
N GLY A 63 11.59 5.47 -5.46
CA GLY A 63 11.60 4.26 -6.29
C GLY A 63 10.61 3.18 -5.86
N PHE A 64 9.57 3.55 -5.10
CA PHE A 64 8.65 2.60 -4.47
C PHE A 64 7.42 2.27 -5.33
N THR A 65 7.18 3.02 -6.41
CA THR A 65 6.06 2.76 -7.32
C THR A 65 6.21 1.47 -8.12
N SER A 66 7.41 0.90 -8.23
CA SER A 66 7.63 -0.42 -8.83
C SER A 66 7.37 -1.58 -7.86
N ILE A 67 7.25 -1.29 -6.55
CA ILE A 67 7.08 -2.29 -5.48
C ILE A 67 5.60 -2.52 -5.18
N PHE A 68 4.78 -1.47 -5.31
CA PHE A 68 3.38 -1.52 -4.92
C PHE A 68 2.47 -1.44 -6.15
N ALA A 69 1.39 -2.21 -6.13
CA ALA A 69 0.25 -1.94 -7.01
C ALA A 69 -0.42 -0.64 -6.52
N ILE A 70 -0.51 0.35 -7.41
CA ILE A 70 -1.08 1.67 -7.10
C ILE A 70 -2.26 1.93 -8.02
N TYR A 71 -3.42 2.24 -7.42
CA TYR A 71 -4.67 2.45 -8.13
C TYR A 71 -5.18 3.89 -7.93
N PRO A 72 -5.84 4.48 -8.93
CA PRO A 72 -6.44 5.81 -8.80
C PRO A 72 -7.57 5.86 -7.76
N SER A 73 -8.37 4.79 -7.66
CA SER A 73 -9.53 4.70 -6.77
C SER A 73 -9.65 3.34 -6.08
N GLU A 74 -10.44 3.29 -5.00
CA GLU A 74 -10.77 2.04 -4.32
C GLU A 74 -11.57 1.09 -5.23
N GLY A 75 -12.51 1.62 -6.03
CA GLY A 75 -13.28 0.82 -6.98
C GLY A 75 -12.40 0.14 -8.04
N GLU A 76 -11.44 0.87 -8.60
CA GLU A 76 -10.49 0.29 -9.57
C GLU A 76 -9.57 -0.75 -8.93
N ALA A 77 -9.15 -0.53 -7.68
CA ALA A 77 -8.38 -1.53 -6.97
C ALA A 77 -9.17 -2.82 -6.77
N LEU A 78 -10.40 -2.72 -6.27
CA LEU A 78 -11.26 -3.87 -5.97
C LEU A 78 -11.73 -4.64 -7.22
N ALA A 79 -11.79 -3.99 -8.38
CA ALA A 79 -12.13 -4.67 -9.63
C ALA A 79 -11.12 -5.77 -10.03
N GLY A 80 -9.89 -5.71 -9.53
CA GLY A 80 -8.84 -6.71 -9.78
C GLY A 80 -8.58 -7.68 -8.61
N TRP A 81 -9.42 -7.67 -7.57
CA TRP A 81 -9.19 -8.37 -6.31
C TRP A 81 -9.92 -9.71 -6.22
#